data_AF-A0A5B7C821-F1
#
_entry.id   AF-A0A5B7C821-F1
#
_cell.length_a   1.000
_cell.length_b   1.000
_cell.length_c   1.000
_cell.angle_alpha   90.00
_cell.angle_beta   90.00
_cell.angle_gamma   90.00
#
_symmetry.space_group_name_H-M   'P 1'
#
loop_
_entity.id
_entity.type
_entity.pdbx_description
1 polymer ?
#
loop_
_entity_poly.entity_id
_entity_poly.type
_entity_poly.pdbx_seq_one_letter_code
_entity_poly.pdbx_strand_id
1 'polypeptide(L)'
;MEGNSGGGGGNDVELLCKTLQVEHKLFYFDLKENPRGRYLKISEKTSATRSTIIVPFNGISWFLDLFNYYVNSDEQDVFSKELQLDTKVFYFDIGENRRGRFLKVSEASVSRNRSTIIVPAGSVRDEGWAAFRNILAEINEASRLFTLPNQVFV
;
A
#
# COMPACT_ATOMS: atom_id res chain seq x y z
N MET A 1 28.73 7.50 5.56
CA MET A 1 28.05 8.11 4.39
C MET A 1 27.01 7.11 3.92
N GLU A 2 25.70 7.32 3.93
CA GLU A 2 24.79 8.38 4.35
C GLU A 2 23.48 7.67 4.75
N GLY A 3 23.03 7.84 5.99
CA GLY A 3 21.69 7.45 6.42
C GLY A 3 20.76 8.64 6.26
N ASN A 4 20.32 8.93 5.04
CA ASN A 4 19.33 9.98 4.81
C ASN A 4 17.91 9.39 4.91
N SER A 5 17.46 9.20 6.15
CA SER A 5 16.08 8.93 6.50
C SER A 5 15.25 10.17 6.18
N GLY A 6 14.75 10.24 4.94
CA GLY A 6 13.93 11.33 4.46
C GLY A 6 12.66 11.51 5.31
N GLY A 7 12.67 12.57 6.12
CA GLY A 7 11.58 13.50 6.40
C GLY A 7 10.22 12.90 6.77
N GLY A 8 9.91 12.97 8.07
CA GLY A 8 8.54 12.90 8.59
C GLY A 8 8.46 13.75 9.85
N GLY A 9 8.21 15.05 9.70
CA GLY A 9 7.97 15.95 10.82
C GLY A 9 6.60 15.72 11.45
N GLY A 10 6.57 15.75 12.78
CA GLY A 10 5.38 15.99 13.61
C GLY A 10 4.61 14.74 14.06
N ASN A 11 4.78 14.34 15.33
CA ASN A 11 3.85 13.53 16.15
C ASN A 11 3.32 12.18 15.62
N ASP A 12 3.81 11.66 14.49
CA ASP A 12 3.40 10.35 14.00
C ASP A 12 3.97 9.22 14.86
N VAL A 13 3.11 8.41 15.44
CA VAL A 13 3.45 7.17 16.16
C VAL A 13 3.40 6.00 15.18
N GLU A 14 4.44 5.19 15.12
CA GLU A 14 4.47 3.97 14.31
C GLU A 14 3.83 2.81 15.09
N LEU A 15 2.80 2.20 14.50
CA LEU A 15 2.05 1.10 15.10
C LEU A 15 2.53 -0.26 14.59
N LEU A 16 2.88 -0.33 13.31
CA LEU A 16 3.35 -1.54 12.64
C LEU A 16 4.19 -1.15 11.41
N CYS A 17 5.31 -1.84 11.21
CA CYS A 17 6.12 -1.73 10.01
C CYS A 17 6.32 -3.11 9.37
N LYS A 18 6.17 -3.20 8.06
CA LYS A 18 6.49 -4.38 7.25
C LYS A 18 7.25 -3.99 6.00
N THR A 19 8.04 -4.91 5.48
CA THR A 19 8.76 -4.74 4.21
C THR A 19 8.48 -5.90 3.28
N LEU A 20 8.55 -5.61 1.98
CA LEU A 20 8.40 -6.62 0.93
C LEU A 20 9.36 -6.31 -0.22
N GLN A 21 10.22 -7.26 -0.54
CA GLN A 21 11.03 -7.21 -1.75
C GLN A 21 10.27 -7.93 -2.88
N VAL A 22 10.02 -7.24 -3.99
CA VAL A 22 9.51 -7.86 -5.23
C VAL A 22 10.43 -7.43 -6.37
N GLU A 23 11.07 -8.40 -7.01
CA GLU A 23 12.14 -8.15 -7.98
C GLU A 23 13.22 -7.22 -7.40
N HIS A 24 13.47 -6.09 -8.07
CA HIS A 24 14.42 -5.02 -7.73
C HIS A 24 13.77 -3.88 -6.91
N LYS A 25 12.50 -4.03 -6.51
CA LYS A 25 11.75 -3.02 -5.77
C LYS A 25 11.60 -3.44 -4.31
N LEU A 26 11.80 -2.49 -3.40
CA LEU A 26 11.58 -2.66 -1.97
C LEU A 26 10.39 -1.81 -1.53
N PHE A 27 9.36 -2.46 -0.99
CA PHE A 27 8.19 -1.80 -0.45
C PHE A 27 8.28 -1.72 1.08
N TYR A 28 7.90 -0.57 1.62
CA TYR A 28 7.74 -0.32 3.05
C TYR A 28 6.28 -0.02 3.34
N PHE A 29 5.73 -0.67 4.36
CA PHE A 29 4.35 -0.52 4.82
C PHE A 29 4.40 -0.06 6.26
N ASP A 30 4.18 1.23 6.49
CA ASP A 30 4.17 1.80 7.83
C ASP A 30 2.73 2.17 8.22
N LEU A 31 2.13 1.41 9.12
CA LEU A 31 0.88 1.81 9.76
C LEU A 31 1.20 2.81 10.86
N LYS A 32 0.67 4.03 10.74
CA LYS A 32 1.00 5.17 11.58
C LYS A 32 -0.26 5.81 12.14
N GLU A 33 -0.11 6.47 13.29
CA GLU A 33 -1.15 7.24 13.95
C GLU A 33 -0.67 8.65 14.25
N ASN A 34 -1.54 9.63 14.02
CA ASN A 34 -1.30 11.00 14.44
C ASN A 34 -2.61 11.64 14.89
N PRO A 35 -2.62 12.91 15.36
CA PRO A 35 -3.85 13.55 15.83
C PRO A 35 -4.99 13.63 14.81
N ARG A 36 -4.73 13.41 13.51
CA ARG A 36 -5.76 13.37 12.46
C ARG A 36 -6.34 11.96 12.24
N GLY A 37 -5.77 10.95 12.88
CA GLY A 37 -6.18 9.55 12.78
C GLY A 37 -5.05 8.64 12.28
N ARG A 38 -5.44 7.39 12.01
CA ARG A 38 -4.54 6.34 11.51
C ARG A 38 -4.49 6.32 9.99
N TYR A 39 -3.34 5.93 9.46
CA TYR A 39 -3.14 5.78 8.03
C TYR A 39 -2.02 4.77 7.74
N LEU A 40 -2.06 4.15 6.56
CA LEU A 40 -1.01 3.27 6.05
C LEU A 40 -0.17 4.02 5.01
N LYS A 41 1.11 4.20 5.28
CA LYS A 41 2.10 4.72 4.34
C LYS A 41 2.72 3.56 3.57
N ILE A 42 2.54 3.53 2.26
CA ILE A 42 3.17 2.54 1.39
C ILE A 42 4.20 3.25 0.52
N SER A 43 5.48 2.99 0.79
CA SER A 43 6.58 3.51 -0.01
C SER A 43 7.13 2.43 -0.94
N GLU A 44 7.26 2.74 -2.23
CA GLU A 44 8.08 1.96 -3.16
C GLU A 44 9.46 2.61 -3.25
N LYS A 45 10.52 1.81 -3.08
CA LYS A 45 11.91 2.22 -3.27
C LYS A 45 12.55 1.39 -4.38
N THR A 46 13.13 2.07 -5.35
CA THR A 46 14.03 1.51 -6.37
C THR A 46 15.45 2.04 -6.13
N SER A 47 16.41 1.66 -6.99
CA SER A 47 17.74 2.27 -6.99
C SER A 47 17.72 3.76 -7.35
N ALA A 48 16.74 4.21 -8.13
CA ALA A 48 16.69 5.57 -8.68
C ALA A 48 15.70 6.49 -7.96
N THR A 49 14.58 5.95 -7.50
CA THR A 49 13.44 6.75 -7.01
C THR A 49 12.79 6.13 -5.80
N ARG A 50 12.15 6.98 -5.00
CA ARG A 50 11.19 6.57 -3.97
C ARG A 50 9.87 7.28 -4.22
N SER A 51 8.80 6.52 -4.33
CA SER A 51 7.43 7.04 -4.41
C SER A 51 6.64 6.55 -3.20
N THR A 52 5.55 7.23 -2.85
CA THR A 52 4.78 6.88 -1.65
C THR A 52 3.33 7.26 -1.81
N ILE A 53 2.44 6.34 -1.46
CA ILE A 53 1.02 6.60 -1.28
C ILE A 53 0.66 6.48 0.21
N ILE A 54 -0.41 7.15 0.60
CA ILE A 54 -0.95 7.26 1.95
C ILE A 54 -2.42 6.84 1.87
N VAL A 55 -2.68 5.63 2.36
CA VAL A 55 -4.00 5.00 2.40
C VAL A 55 -4.65 5.33 3.75
N PRO A 56 -5.83 5.96 3.78
CA PRO A 56 -6.61 6.10 5.01
C PRO A 56 -6.85 4.74 5.69
N PHE A 57 -6.93 4.70 7.02
CA PHE A 57 -7.08 3.45 7.77
C PHE A 57 -8.27 2.59 7.32
N ASN A 58 -9.43 3.23 7.13
CA ASN A 58 -10.65 2.59 6.60
C ASN A 58 -10.52 2.09 5.16
N GLY A 59 -9.47 2.51 4.43
CA GLY A 59 -9.16 2.08 3.08
C GLY A 59 -8.36 0.78 2.98
N ILE A 60 -7.77 0.30 4.08
CA ILE A 60 -6.86 -0.85 4.05
C ILE A 60 -7.61 -2.13 3.62
N SER A 61 -8.83 -2.36 4.12
CA SER A 61 -9.65 -3.50 3.72
C SER A 61 -10.03 -3.45 2.22
N TRP A 62 -10.36 -2.27 1.70
CA TRP A 62 -10.67 -2.09 0.28
C TRP A 62 -9.44 -2.35 -0.61
N PHE A 63 -8.26 -1.93 -0.17
CA PHE A 63 -7.01 -2.28 -0.85
C PHE A 63 -6.79 -3.80 -0.85
N LEU A 64 -7.00 -4.46 0.28
CA LEU A 64 -6.92 -5.92 0.36
C LEU A 64 -7.89 -6.61 -0.60
N ASP A 65 -9.15 -6.17 -0.66
CA ASP A 65 -10.17 -6.74 -1.55
C ASP A 65 -9.82 -6.52 -3.04
N LEU A 66 -9.30 -5.35 -3.39
CA LEU A 66 -8.84 -5.09 -4.76
C LEU A 66 -7.65 -5.96 -5.13
N PHE A 67 -6.67 -6.11 -4.25
CA PHE A 67 -5.55 -7.02 -4.49
C PHE A 67 -6.00 -8.49 -4.55
N ASN A 68 -7.00 -8.90 -3.77
CA ASN A 68 -7.64 -10.21 -3.92
C ASN A 68 -8.29 -10.36 -5.30
N TYR A 69 -9.02 -9.36 -5.79
CA TYR A 69 -9.58 -9.37 -7.13
C TYR A 69 -8.48 -9.56 -8.19
N TYR A 70 -7.39 -8.79 -8.13
CA TYR A 70 -6.28 -8.88 -9.09
C TYR A 70 -5.54 -10.22 -9.04
N VAL A 71 -5.38 -10.82 -7.86
CA VAL A 71 -4.68 -12.11 -7.69
C VAL A 71 -5.54 -13.30 -8.17
N ASN A 72 -6.86 -13.22 -8.04
CA ASN A 72 -7.76 -14.34 -8.34
C ASN A 72 -8.47 -14.22 -9.70
N SER A 73 -8.24 -13.15 -10.46
CA SER A 73 -8.84 -12.96 -11.78
C SER A 73 -7.91 -13.44 -12.88
N ASP A 74 -8.46 -14.15 -13.86
CA ASP A 74 -7.73 -14.52 -15.07
C ASP A 74 -7.38 -13.27 -15.90
N GLU A 75 -6.28 -13.32 -16.65
CA GLU A 75 -5.72 -12.17 -17.36
C GLU A 75 -6.70 -11.45 -18.29
N GLN A 76 -7.66 -12.19 -18.87
CA GLN A 76 -8.64 -11.64 -19.81
C GLN A 76 -9.77 -10.85 -19.11
N ASP A 77 -9.97 -11.03 -17.80
CA ASP A 77 -11.08 -10.46 -17.04
C ASP A 77 -10.65 -9.41 -16.00
N VAL A 78 -9.39 -8.98 -16.07
CA VAL A 78 -8.84 -7.98 -15.16
C VAL A 78 -9.03 -6.56 -15.70
N PHE A 79 -9.78 -5.73 -14.97
CA PHE A 79 -10.08 -4.35 -15.35
C PHE A 79 -9.45 -3.33 -14.40
N SER A 80 -9.21 -2.12 -14.93
CA SER A 80 -8.79 -1.00 -14.09
C SER A 80 -9.91 -0.63 -13.11
N LYS A 81 -9.53 -0.25 -11.88
CA LYS A 81 -10.48 0.09 -10.81
C LYS A 81 -10.18 1.46 -10.23
N GLU A 82 -11.22 2.11 -9.73
CA GLU A 82 -11.14 3.35 -9.00
C GLU A 82 -11.68 3.14 -7.59
N LEU A 83 -11.02 3.73 -6.60
CA LEU A 83 -11.43 3.71 -5.21
C LEU A 83 -11.36 5.13 -4.64
N GLN A 84 -12.53 5.72 -4.40
CA GLN A 84 -12.64 6.99 -3.71
C GLN A 84 -12.67 6.77 -2.19
N LEU A 85 -11.77 7.45 -1.48
CA LEU A 85 -11.67 7.44 -0.01
C LEU A 85 -11.45 8.86 0.49
N ASP A 86 -12.42 9.38 1.24
CA ASP A 86 -12.42 10.75 1.74
C ASP A 86 -12.14 11.77 0.61
N THR A 87 -11.04 12.51 0.72
CA THR A 87 -10.57 13.52 -0.26
C THR A 87 -9.55 12.97 -1.26
N LYS A 88 -9.45 11.64 -1.35
CA LYS A 88 -8.46 10.92 -2.17
C LYS A 88 -9.18 10.01 -3.16
N VAL A 89 -8.60 9.88 -4.33
CA VAL A 89 -9.01 8.89 -5.33
C VAL A 89 -7.80 8.05 -5.66
N PHE A 90 -7.96 6.74 -5.60
CA PHE A 90 -6.95 5.77 -5.98
C PHE A 90 -7.33 5.10 -7.29
N TYR A 91 -6.38 5.04 -8.21
CA TYR A 91 -6.54 4.37 -9.50
C TYR A 91 -5.63 3.15 -9.53
N PHE A 92 -6.20 2.02 -9.96
CA PHE A 92 -5.54 0.73 -10.07
C PHE A 92 -5.55 0.34 -11.54
N ASP A 93 -4.43 0.55 -12.22
CA ASP A 93 -4.29 0.29 -13.64
C ASP A 93 -3.36 -0.91 -13.87
N ILE A 94 -3.79 -1.86 -14.69
CA ILE A 94 -2.95 -2.98 -15.11
C ILE A 94 -2.04 -2.47 -16.23
N GLY A 95 -0.75 -2.79 -16.15
CA GLY A 95 0.19 -2.53 -17.22
C GLY A 95 1.08 -3.73 -17.49
N GLU A 96 1.63 -3.78 -18.69
CA GLU A 96 2.59 -4.80 -19.10
C GLU A 96 3.73 -4.12 -19.87
N ASN A 97 4.95 -4.58 -19.62
CA ASN A 97 6.12 -4.18 -20.39
C ASN A 97 7.08 -5.37 -20.54
N ARG A 98 8.25 -5.16 -21.15
CA ARG A 98 9.25 -6.22 -21.38
C ARG A 98 9.72 -6.94 -20.11
N ARG A 99 9.47 -6.37 -18.93
CA ARG A 99 9.84 -6.93 -17.62
C ARG A 99 8.71 -7.74 -17.00
N GLY A 100 7.51 -7.72 -17.58
CA GLY A 100 6.33 -8.41 -17.10
C GLY A 100 5.15 -7.48 -16.80
N ARG A 101 4.09 -8.09 -16.28
CA ARG A 101 2.87 -7.40 -15.81
C ARG A 101 3.11 -6.69 -14.47
N PHE A 102 2.38 -5.61 -14.25
CA PHE A 102 2.43 -4.85 -13.02
C PHE A 102 1.09 -4.15 -12.76
N LEU A 103 0.82 -3.90 -11.48
CA LEU A 103 -0.30 -3.08 -11.03
C LEU A 103 0.23 -1.70 -10.67
N LYS A 104 -0.24 -0.68 -11.37
CA LYS A 104 0.06 0.72 -11.09
C LYS A 104 -1.00 1.25 -10.16
N VAL A 105 -0.59 1.62 -8.94
CA VAL A 105 -1.48 2.19 -7.93
C VAL A 105 -1.16 3.68 -7.80
N SER A 106 -2.02 4.50 -8.38
CA SER A 106 -1.91 5.95 -8.31
C SER A 106 -2.82 6.52 -7.24
N GLU A 107 -2.34 7.55 -6.57
CA GLU A 107 -3.06 8.29 -5.55
C GLU A 107 -3.18 9.75 -6.01
N ALA A 108 -4.41 10.23 -6.16
CA ALA A 108 -4.73 11.63 -6.39
C ALA A 108 -5.40 12.22 -5.14
N SER A 109 -5.12 13.48 -4.83
CA SER A 109 -5.85 14.24 -3.81
C SER A 109 -5.81 15.72 -4.14
N VAL A 110 -6.80 16.47 -3.66
CA VAL A 110 -6.90 17.93 -3.91
C VAL A 110 -5.68 18.68 -3.35
N SER A 111 -5.07 18.16 -2.29
CA SER A 111 -4.01 18.85 -1.55
C SER A 111 -2.58 18.41 -1.88
N ARG A 112 -2.37 17.48 -2.82
CA ARG A 112 -1.02 16.98 -3.16
C ARG A 112 -0.92 16.50 -4.60
N ASN A 113 0.29 16.57 -5.14
CA ASN A 113 0.59 16.00 -6.45
C ASN A 113 0.31 14.50 -6.47
N ARG A 114 -0.17 14.02 -7.62
CA ARG A 114 -0.43 12.60 -7.85
C ARG A 114 0.85 11.80 -7.56
N SER A 115 0.75 10.83 -6.67
CA SER A 115 1.82 9.87 -6.38
C SER A 115 1.47 8.51 -6.95
N THR A 116 2.45 7.67 -7.23
CA THR A 116 2.20 6.34 -7.82
C THR A 116 3.25 5.35 -7.36
N ILE A 117 2.79 4.17 -6.97
CA ILE A 117 3.63 2.99 -6.80
C ILE A 117 3.35 1.97 -7.91
N ILE A 118 4.33 1.17 -8.26
CA ILE A 118 4.23 0.12 -9.28
C ILE A 118 4.56 -1.22 -8.64
N VAL A 119 3.55 -2.06 -8.46
CA VAL A 119 3.68 -3.40 -7.86
C VAL A 119 3.83 -4.44 -8.98
N PRO A 120 5.01 -5.04 -9.18
CA PRO A 120 5.19 -6.06 -10.19
C PRO A 120 4.35 -7.30 -9.84
N ALA A 121 3.83 -7.96 -10.87
CA ALA A 121 3.22 -9.27 -10.73
C ALA A 121 4.23 -10.29 -10.20
N GLY A 122 5.53 -10.09 -10.44
CA GLY A 122 6.59 -11.04 -10.09
C GLY A 122 6.87 -12.00 -11.23
N SER A 123 7.96 -12.77 -11.09
CA SER A 123 8.51 -13.57 -12.18
C SER A 123 7.67 -14.80 -12.55
N VAL A 124 6.77 -15.25 -11.66
CA VAL A 124 5.94 -16.45 -11.83
C VAL A 124 4.55 -16.19 -11.22
N ARG A 125 3.48 -16.46 -11.98
CA ARG A 125 2.08 -16.56 -11.52
C ARG A 125 1.62 -15.49 -10.51
N ASP A 126 1.88 -14.21 -10.79
CA ASP A 126 1.41 -13.07 -9.98
C ASP A 126 1.83 -13.12 -8.48
N GLU A 127 2.92 -13.82 -8.15
CA GLU A 127 3.46 -13.97 -6.78
C GLU A 127 3.72 -12.62 -6.07
N GLY A 128 4.16 -11.60 -6.81
CA GLY A 128 4.37 -10.26 -6.29
C GLY A 128 3.08 -9.59 -5.82
N TRP A 129 1.99 -9.76 -6.57
CA TRP A 129 0.67 -9.27 -6.15
C TRP A 129 0.14 -10.09 -4.97
N ALA A 130 0.31 -11.41 -5.01
CA ALA A 130 -0.11 -12.31 -3.92
C ALA A 130 0.63 -12.00 -2.60
N ALA A 131 1.93 -11.69 -2.67
CA ALA A 131 2.75 -11.31 -1.53
C ALA A 131 2.36 -9.91 -0.99
N PHE A 132 2.13 -8.94 -1.88
CA PHE A 132 1.64 -7.61 -1.48
C PHE A 132 0.29 -7.72 -0.76
N ARG A 133 -0.64 -8.51 -1.31
CA ARG A 133 -1.94 -8.86 -0.73
C ARG A 133 -1.79 -9.52 0.65
N ASN A 134 -0.83 -10.44 0.84
CA ASN A 134 -0.57 -11.06 2.14
C ASN A 134 -0.16 -10.04 3.19
N ILE A 135 0.75 -9.12 2.85
CA ILE A 135 1.16 -8.06 3.76
C ILE A 135 -0.03 -7.16 4.13
N LEU A 136 -0.88 -6.80 3.17
CA LEU A 136 -2.11 -6.06 3.46
C LEU A 136 -3.06 -6.83 4.37
N ALA A 137 -3.19 -8.15 4.19
CA ALA A 137 -4.02 -9.01 5.05
C ALA A 137 -3.49 -9.01 6.49
N GLU A 138 -2.19 -9.21 6.68
CA GLU A 138 -1.55 -9.18 7.99
C GLU A 138 -1.70 -7.82 8.68
N ILE A 139 -1.55 -6.72 7.94
CA ILE A 139 -1.77 -5.36 8.45
C ILE A 139 -3.24 -5.18 8.83
N ASN A 140 -4.17 -5.59 7.98
CA ASN A 140 -5.61 -5.48 8.24
C ASN A 140 -6.00 -6.27 9.51
N GLU A 141 -5.50 -7.48 9.69
CA GLU A 141 -5.74 -8.28 10.90
C GLU A 141 -5.15 -7.62 12.15
N ALA A 142 -3.86 -7.27 12.12
CA ALA A 142 -3.20 -6.60 13.24
C ALA A 142 -3.88 -5.28 13.59
N SER A 143 -4.43 -4.58 12.60
CA SER A 143 -5.10 -3.30 12.78
C SER A 143 -6.35 -3.38 13.66
N ARG A 144 -7.03 -4.53 13.67
CA ARG A 144 -8.21 -4.78 14.51
C ARG A 144 -7.85 -4.79 16.00
N LEU A 145 -6.63 -5.21 16.35
CA LEU A 145 -6.17 -5.18 17.74
C LEU A 145 -6.09 -3.75 18.28
N PHE A 146 -5.80 -2.77 17.42
CA PHE A 146 -5.80 -1.35 17.78
C PHE A 146 -7.20 -0.71 17.75
N THR A 147 -8.26 -1.45 17.44
CA THR A 147 -9.65 -0.96 17.51
C THR A 147 -10.35 -1.35 18.81
N LEU A 148 -9.74 -2.22 19.62
CA LEU A 148 -10.25 -2.54 20.94
C LEU A 148 -9.92 -1.39 21.89
N PRO A 149 -10.90 -0.66 22.45
CA PRO A 149 -10.63 0.19 23.59
C PRO A 149 -10.08 -0.71 24.70
N ASN A 150 -9.01 -0.26 25.38
CA ASN A 150 -8.50 -0.91 26.60
C ASN A 150 -9.70 -1.32 27.45
N GLN A 151 -9.98 -2.63 27.53
CA GLN A 151 -10.88 -3.13 28.54
C GLN A 151 -10.18 -2.86 29.86
N VAL A 152 -10.63 -1.80 30.52
CA VAL A 152 -10.33 -1.53 31.92
C VAL A 152 -10.91 -2.73 32.66
N PHE A 153 -10.03 -3.63 33.08
CA PHE A 153 -10.38 -4.58 34.13
C PHE A 153 -10.67 -3.73 35.37
N VAL A 154 -11.94 -3.58 35.68
CA VAL A 154 -12.45 -3.09 36.97
C VAL A 154 -12.41 -4.21 37.99
#